data_AF-A0A4U0VM47-F1
#
_entry.id   AF-A0A4U0VM47-F1
#
_cell.length_a   1.000
_cell.length_b   1.000
_cell.length_c   1.000
_cell.angle_alpha   90.00
_cell.angle_beta   90.00
_cell.angle_gamma   90.00
#
_symmetry.space_group_name_H-M   'P 1'
#
loop_
_entity.id
_entity.type
_entity.pdbx_description
1 polymer ?
#
loop_
_entity_poly.entity_id
_entity_poly.type
_entity_poly.pdbx_seq_one_letter_code
_entity_poly.pdbx_strand_id
1 'polypeptide(L)'
;DDLRTHTTASCSLSFAKDELTLNGEQQDISGARTQACLRELRGLRRKVEAKDDGSPKLSGMMLKIASENNFPTAAGLASSAAGFAALVRAIADLYALPSTPAELSRIARQGSGSACRSLFGGYAAWEMGKEKDGSDSMAYEVAPAGHWPDMRALVLVASAEKKDVSSTAGMQATVKTSELFRHRAEHVVPERMKSLETAIESRNFEAFADLTMKDSNNFHATCLDTSPPIFYMNDTSRAAVRVCEAVNTQAGKTVCAYTFDAGPNAVVYYLAENEGQVAGLFRSIVGDKTGWDGPRGQGVKAAQVPHGMEIVAELLRKGVSRVILTGVGDGPRRTEEHLC
;
A
#
# COMPACT_ATOMS: atom_id res chain seq x y z
N ASP A 1 -2.09 -12.88 -2.95
CA ASP A 1 -2.52 -14.03 -2.11
C ASP A 1 -2.32 -13.77 -0.62
N ASP A 2 -1.12 -13.36 -0.21
CA ASP A 2 -0.78 -13.13 1.21
C ASP A 2 -1.58 -12.01 1.88
N LEU A 3 -1.75 -10.87 1.19
CA LEU A 3 -2.54 -9.73 1.65
C LEU A 3 -3.55 -9.34 0.56
N ARG A 4 -4.83 -9.23 0.92
CA ARG A 4 -5.89 -8.83 -0.01
C ARG A 4 -7.10 -8.22 0.70
N THR A 5 -7.80 -7.37 -0.04
CA THR A 5 -9.19 -6.99 0.23
C THR A 5 -10.08 -7.70 -0.77
N HIS A 6 -11.08 -8.43 -0.28
CA HIS A 6 -12.11 -9.04 -1.09
C HIS A 6 -13.38 -8.19 -0.97
N THR A 7 -13.97 -7.77 -2.08
CA THR A 7 -15.20 -6.99 -2.09
C THR A 7 -16.21 -7.60 -3.07
N THR A 8 -17.41 -7.89 -2.59
CA THR A 8 -18.58 -8.23 -3.40
C THR A 8 -19.49 -7.01 -3.49
N ALA A 9 -19.92 -6.66 -4.70
CA ALA A 9 -20.90 -5.60 -4.94
C ALA A 9 -22.11 -6.17 -5.67
N SER A 10 -23.31 -5.85 -5.20
CA SER A 10 -24.58 -6.22 -5.83
C SER A 10 -25.52 -5.03 -5.89
N CYS A 11 -26.49 -5.04 -6.80
CA CYS A 11 -27.53 -4.02 -6.87
C CYS A 11 -28.92 -4.65 -7.10
N SER A 12 -29.96 -4.01 -6.58
CA SER A 12 -31.34 -4.48 -6.73
C SER A 12 -32.34 -3.34 -6.55
N LEU A 13 -33.50 -3.46 -7.20
CA LEU A 13 -34.67 -2.60 -6.95
C LEU A 13 -35.29 -2.85 -5.57
N SER A 14 -35.03 -4.01 -4.96
CA SER A 14 -35.54 -4.35 -3.63
C SER A 14 -34.74 -3.70 -2.49
N PHE A 15 -33.56 -3.15 -2.79
CA PHE A 15 -32.70 -2.52 -1.78
C PHE A 15 -33.17 -1.09 -1.52
N ALA A 16 -33.38 -0.75 -0.25
CA ALA A 16 -33.93 0.54 0.15
C ALA A 16 -32.91 1.69 0.10
N LYS A 17 -31.61 1.39 0.25
CA LYS A 17 -30.51 2.36 0.27
C LYS A 17 -29.19 1.67 -0.07
N ASP A 18 -28.18 2.48 -0.38
CA ASP A 18 -26.81 2.00 -0.47
C ASP A 18 -26.29 1.57 0.91
N GLU A 19 -25.63 0.41 0.98
CA GLU A 19 -25.07 -0.14 2.22
C GLU A 19 -23.68 -0.72 1.97
N LEU A 20 -22.79 -0.53 2.94
CA LEU A 20 -21.47 -1.15 2.97
C LEU A 20 -21.23 -1.82 4.31
N THR A 21 -20.79 -3.08 4.27
CA THR A 21 -20.26 -3.81 5.42
C THR A 21 -18.78 -4.06 5.21
N LEU A 22 -17.97 -3.87 6.26
CA LEU A 22 -16.54 -4.14 6.28
C LEU A 22 -16.22 -5.08 7.45
N ASN A 23 -15.69 -6.27 7.17
CA ASN A 23 -15.45 -7.32 8.15
C ASN A 23 -16.68 -7.62 9.03
N GLY A 24 -17.87 -7.68 8.41
CA GLY A 24 -19.13 -7.92 9.11
C GLY A 24 -19.74 -6.69 9.81
N GLU A 25 -19.04 -5.56 9.89
CA GLU A 25 -19.54 -4.34 10.54
C GLU A 25 -20.08 -3.33 9.53
N GLN A 26 -21.28 -2.80 9.79
CA GLN A 26 -21.88 -1.75 8.97
C GLN A 26 -21.04 -0.47 8.99
N GLN A 27 -20.80 0.12 7.82
CA GLN A 27 -20.04 1.35 7.66
C GLN A 27 -20.94 2.51 7.24
N ASP A 28 -20.59 3.71 7.71
CA ASP A 28 -21.17 4.95 7.21
C ASP A 28 -20.54 5.31 5.85
N ILE A 29 -21.37 5.32 4.81
CA ILE A 29 -20.98 5.69 3.45
C ILE A 29 -21.50 7.06 3.03
N SER A 30 -22.10 7.84 3.94
CA SER A 30 -22.57 9.20 3.65
C SER A 30 -21.42 10.19 3.44
N GLY A 31 -20.21 9.82 3.86
CA GLY A 31 -19.00 10.62 3.69
C GLY A 31 -18.67 10.94 2.22
N ALA A 32 -18.13 12.15 2.00
CA ALA A 32 -17.86 12.68 0.67
C ALA A 32 -16.97 11.79 -0.21
N ARG A 33 -16.01 11.08 0.39
CA ARG A 33 -15.08 10.17 -0.30
C ARG A 33 -15.81 9.02 -1.00
N THR A 34 -16.63 8.27 -0.26
CA THR A 34 -17.39 7.13 -0.79
C THR A 34 -18.45 7.61 -1.77
N GLN A 35 -19.19 8.66 -1.43
CA GLN A 35 -20.20 9.24 -2.31
C GLN A 35 -19.62 9.75 -3.64
N ALA A 36 -18.40 10.28 -3.64
CA ALA A 36 -17.72 10.66 -4.88
C ALA A 36 -17.48 9.44 -5.78
N CYS A 37 -16.92 8.36 -5.25
CA CYS A 37 -16.71 7.13 -6.04
C CYS A 37 -18.02 6.57 -6.60
N LEU A 38 -19.06 6.44 -5.76
CA LEU A 38 -20.36 5.88 -6.19
C LEU A 38 -21.01 6.74 -7.29
N ARG A 39 -20.96 8.07 -7.15
CA ARG A 39 -21.52 9.00 -8.14
C ARG A 39 -20.83 8.88 -9.49
N GLU A 40 -19.50 8.84 -9.52
CA GLU A 40 -18.73 8.71 -10.76
C GLU A 40 -19.02 7.37 -11.45
N LEU A 41 -19.02 6.26 -10.70
CA LEU A 41 -19.31 4.92 -11.24
C LEU A 41 -20.72 4.81 -11.79
N ARG A 42 -21.73 5.34 -11.08
CA ARG A 42 -23.11 5.44 -11.60
C ARG A 42 -23.20 6.34 -12.82
N GLY A 43 -22.42 7.43 -12.86
CA GLY A 43 -22.31 8.31 -14.01
C GLY A 43 -21.82 7.55 -15.26
N LEU A 44 -20.77 6.73 -15.11
CA LEU A 44 -20.28 5.88 -16.19
C LEU A 44 -21.31 4.83 -16.61
N ARG A 45 -21.97 4.17 -15.65
CA ARG A 45 -23.01 3.17 -15.96
C ARG A 45 -24.19 3.80 -16.72
N ARG A 46 -24.63 5.01 -16.35
CA ARG A 46 -25.68 5.75 -17.09
C ARG A 46 -25.28 6.00 -18.55
N LYS A 47 -24.01 6.31 -18.82
CA LYS A 47 -23.51 6.48 -20.19
C LYS A 47 -23.55 5.17 -20.99
N VAL A 48 -23.33 4.03 -20.34
CA VAL A 48 -23.48 2.70 -20.97
C VAL A 48 -24.96 2.43 -21.27
N GLU A 49 -25.84 2.62 -20.29
CA GLU A 49 -27.29 2.40 -20.41
C GLU A 49 -28.00 3.34 -21.40
N ALA A 50 -27.41 4.50 -21.69
CA ALA A 50 -27.94 5.45 -22.67
C ALA A 50 -27.51 5.12 -24.11
N LYS A 51 -26.49 4.27 -24.29
CA LYS A 51 -26.03 3.82 -25.62
C LYS A 51 -26.76 2.56 -26.10
N ASP A 52 -27.35 1.81 -25.18
CA ASP A 52 -28.07 0.57 -25.44
C ASP A 52 -29.35 0.52 -24.60
N ASP A 53 -30.49 0.67 -25.26
CA ASP A 53 -31.81 0.67 -24.60
C ASP A 53 -32.15 -0.68 -23.96
N GLY A 54 -31.54 -1.78 -24.42
CA GLY A 54 -31.71 -3.12 -23.85
C GLY A 54 -30.88 -3.38 -22.59
N SER A 55 -29.92 -2.50 -22.26
CA SER A 55 -29.08 -2.67 -21.08
C SER A 55 -29.88 -2.52 -19.78
N PRO A 56 -29.71 -3.43 -18.80
CA PRO A 56 -30.34 -3.30 -17.48
C PRO A 56 -30.03 -1.94 -16.84
N LYS A 57 -31.03 -1.27 -16.26
CA LYS A 57 -30.88 0.06 -15.65
C LYS A 57 -30.31 -0.02 -14.22
N LEU A 58 -29.11 -0.60 -14.10
CA LEU A 58 -28.40 -0.83 -12.85
C LEU A 58 -28.00 0.47 -12.13
N SER A 59 -27.73 1.55 -12.87
CA SER A 59 -27.23 2.81 -12.28
C SER A 59 -28.20 3.46 -11.29
N GLY A 60 -29.51 3.22 -11.45
CA GLY A 60 -30.57 3.70 -10.57
C GLY A 60 -30.88 2.78 -9.40
N MET A 61 -30.31 1.57 -9.38
CA MET A 61 -30.50 0.62 -8.28
C MET A 61 -29.59 0.97 -7.10
N MET A 62 -30.06 0.62 -5.90
CA MET A 62 -29.25 0.74 -4.69
C MET A 62 -28.24 -0.41 -4.63
N LEU A 63 -27.09 -0.15 -4.03
CA LEU A 63 -25.96 -1.06 -3.92
C LEU A 63 -25.87 -1.70 -2.52
N LYS A 64 -25.58 -2.99 -2.47
CA LYS A 64 -25.06 -3.65 -1.27
C LYS A 64 -23.62 -4.07 -1.52
N ILE A 65 -22.72 -3.60 -0.67
CA ILE A 65 -21.29 -3.83 -0.78
C ILE A 65 -20.84 -4.56 0.48
N ALA A 66 -20.28 -5.75 0.32
CA ALA A 66 -19.64 -6.49 1.41
C ALA A 66 -18.14 -6.54 1.13
N SER A 67 -17.32 -6.20 2.12
CA SER A 67 -15.86 -6.16 1.99
C SER A 67 -15.17 -6.79 3.19
N GLU A 68 -14.10 -7.53 2.94
CA GLU A 68 -13.29 -8.18 3.97
C GLU A 68 -11.80 -8.05 3.66
N ASN A 69 -10.99 -7.87 4.71
CA ASN A 69 -9.54 -7.91 4.63
C ASN A 69 -9.02 -9.16 5.33
N ASN A 70 -8.05 -9.87 4.72
CA ASN A 70 -7.36 -10.98 5.39
C ASN A 70 -6.19 -10.51 6.30
N PHE A 71 -6.07 -9.20 6.50
CA PHE A 71 -5.10 -8.56 7.39
C PHE A 71 -5.82 -7.63 8.36
N PRO A 72 -5.30 -7.42 9.59
CA PRO A 72 -6.03 -6.67 10.59
C PRO A 72 -6.27 -5.21 10.17
N THR A 73 -7.51 -4.76 10.29
CA THR A 73 -7.87 -3.36 10.08
C THR A 73 -7.06 -2.48 11.05
N ALA A 74 -6.53 -1.37 10.55
CA ALA A 74 -5.66 -0.44 11.28
C ALA A 74 -4.27 -0.95 11.72
N ALA A 75 -3.80 -2.11 11.25
CA ALA A 75 -2.41 -2.57 11.47
C ALA A 75 -1.33 -1.76 10.73
N GLY A 76 -1.64 -0.56 10.22
CA GLY A 76 -0.70 0.25 9.45
C GLY A 76 -0.42 -0.24 8.02
N LEU A 77 -1.17 -1.23 7.51
CA LEU A 77 -0.97 -1.85 6.19
C LEU A 77 -1.85 -1.25 5.07
N ALA A 78 -2.03 0.08 5.08
CA ALA A 78 -2.78 0.80 4.04
C ALA A 78 -4.21 0.26 3.71
N SER A 79 -4.94 -0.29 4.68
CA SER A 79 -6.28 -0.89 4.50
C SER A 79 -7.28 -0.04 3.70
N SER A 80 -7.28 1.29 3.86
CA SER A 80 -8.16 2.18 3.09
C SER A 80 -7.83 2.20 1.59
N ALA A 81 -6.55 2.10 1.20
CA ALA A 81 -6.17 2.12 -0.21
C ALA A 81 -6.66 0.86 -0.94
N ALA A 82 -6.38 -0.31 -0.37
CA ALA A 82 -6.87 -1.59 -0.90
C ALA A 82 -8.41 -1.66 -0.91
N GLY A 83 -9.06 -1.16 0.15
CA GLY A 83 -10.52 -1.10 0.25
C GLY A 83 -11.19 -0.29 -0.85
N PHE A 84 -10.74 0.95 -1.09
CA PHE A 84 -11.31 1.78 -2.16
C PHE A 84 -10.99 1.24 -3.56
N ALA A 85 -9.81 0.66 -3.76
CA ALA A 85 -9.46 0.01 -5.02
C ALA A 85 -10.38 -1.19 -5.32
N ALA A 86 -10.58 -2.07 -4.33
CA ALA A 86 -11.47 -3.23 -4.44
C ALA A 86 -12.94 -2.80 -4.64
N LEU A 87 -13.40 -1.75 -3.94
CA LEU A 87 -14.73 -1.19 -4.11
C LEU A 87 -14.96 -0.66 -5.53
N VAL A 88 -14.04 0.16 -6.03
CA VAL A 88 -14.14 0.73 -7.38
C VAL A 88 -14.11 -0.38 -8.42
N ARG A 89 -13.21 -1.35 -8.26
CA ARG A 89 -13.11 -2.48 -9.18
C ARG A 89 -14.38 -3.35 -9.18
N ALA A 90 -14.86 -3.76 -8.02
CA ALA A 90 -16.05 -4.63 -7.90
C ALA A 90 -17.30 -3.98 -8.49
N ILE A 91 -17.50 -2.67 -8.26
CA ILE A 91 -18.64 -1.94 -8.84
C ILE A 91 -18.45 -1.75 -10.35
N ALA A 92 -17.23 -1.48 -10.83
CA ALA A 92 -16.97 -1.37 -12.25
C ALA A 92 -17.25 -2.70 -12.99
N ASP A 93 -16.87 -3.83 -12.38
CA ASP A 93 -17.17 -5.18 -12.90
C ASP A 93 -18.69 -5.46 -12.86
N LEU A 94 -19.39 -5.14 -11.76
CA LEU A 94 -20.86 -5.24 -11.64
C LEU A 94 -21.57 -4.44 -12.73
N TYR A 95 -21.10 -3.23 -13.01
CA TYR A 95 -21.67 -2.33 -14.01
C TYR A 95 -21.19 -2.61 -15.44
N ALA A 96 -20.31 -3.61 -15.63
CA ALA A 96 -19.68 -3.94 -16.91
C ALA A 96 -19.11 -2.68 -17.60
N LEU A 97 -18.43 -1.83 -16.83
CA LEU A 97 -17.87 -0.59 -17.37
C LEU A 97 -16.72 -0.91 -18.33
N PRO A 98 -16.69 -0.33 -19.54
CA PRO A 98 -15.59 -0.52 -20.50
C PRO A 98 -14.35 0.32 -20.14
N SER A 99 -14.21 0.73 -18.88
CA SER A 99 -13.16 1.63 -18.41
C SER A 99 -11.86 0.89 -18.18
N THR A 100 -10.76 1.52 -18.59
CA THR A 100 -9.40 1.05 -18.32
C THR A 100 -9.03 1.20 -16.84
N PRO A 101 -8.03 0.46 -16.33
CA PRO A 101 -7.52 0.66 -14.97
C PRO A 101 -7.09 2.10 -14.69
N ALA A 102 -6.49 2.79 -15.67
CA ALA A 102 -6.08 4.19 -15.55
C ALA A 102 -7.28 5.12 -15.31
N GLU A 103 -8.37 4.95 -16.07
CA GLU A 103 -9.60 5.74 -15.88
C GLU A 103 -10.26 5.46 -14.52
N LEU A 104 -10.35 4.18 -14.12
CA LEU A 104 -10.86 3.81 -12.81
C LEU A 104 -9.99 4.36 -11.67
N SER A 105 -8.69 4.53 -11.91
CA SER A 105 -7.75 5.02 -10.89
C SER A 105 -8.07 6.45 -10.46
N ARG A 106 -8.60 7.28 -11.38
CA ARG A 106 -9.08 8.65 -11.07
C ARG A 106 -10.25 8.64 -10.11
N ILE A 107 -11.11 7.62 -10.18
CA ILE A 107 -12.24 7.44 -9.28
C ILE A 107 -11.75 6.95 -7.92
N ALA A 108 -10.88 5.94 -7.89
CA ALA A 108 -10.30 5.40 -6.66
C ALA A 108 -9.53 6.48 -5.87
N ARG A 109 -8.80 7.37 -6.56
CA ARG A 109 -8.09 8.52 -5.99
C ARG A 109 -9.00 9.43 -5.15
N GLN A 110 -10.26 9.63 -5.55
CA GLN A 110 -11.20 10.48 -4.82
C GLN A 110 -11.69 9.85 -3.51
N GLY A 111 -11.71 8.51 -3.44
CA GLY A 111 -12.03 7.77 -2.23
C GLY A 111 -10.84 7.77 -1.26
N SER A 112 -9.69 7.35 -1.75
CA SER A 112 -8.41 7.41 -1.04
C SER A 112 -7.28 7.59 -2.04
N GLY A 113 -6.48 8.65 -1.92
CA GLY A 113 -5.50 9.04 -2.94
C GLY A 113 -4.64 7.88 -3.44
N SER A 114 -4.01 7.14 -2.53
CA SER A 114 -3.14 6.00 -2.87
C SER A 114 -3.88 4.77 -3.41
N ALA A 115 -5.22 4.68 -3.30
CA ALA A 115 -6.00 3.57 -3.86
C ALA A 115 -5.88 3.49 -5.39
N CYS A 116 -5.58 4.60 -6.07
CA CYS A 116 -5.38 4.62 -7.51
C CYS A 116 -4.29 3.66 -7.98
N ARG A 117 -3.19 3.54 -7.22
CA ARG A 117 -2.06 2.66 -7.54
C ARG A 117 -2.41 1.18 -7.41
N SER A 118 -3.33 0.84 -6.51
CA SER A 118 -3.79 -0.54 -6.30
C SER A 118 -4.75 -1.05 -7.39
N LEU A 119 -5.02 -0.28 -8.44
CA LEU A 119 -5.69 -0.79 -9.65
C LEU A 119 -4.72 -1.44 -10.65
N PHE A 120 -3.42 -1.35 -10.39
CA PHE A 120 -2.37 -1.99 -11.18
C PHE A 120 -1.62 -3.01 -10.32
N GLY A 121 -1.07 -4.02 -10.99
CA GLY A 121 -0.10 -4.92 -10.40
C GLY A 121 1.32 -4.39 -10.56
N GLY A 122 2.30 -5.19 -10.12
CA GLY A 122 3.71 -4.89 -10.33
C GLY A 122 4.14 -3.58 -9.69
N TYR A 123 4.66 -2.69 -10.52
CA TYR A 123 5.22 -1.41 -10.14
C TYR A 123 4.32 -0.31 -10.70
N ALA A 124 3.65 0.42 -9.82
CA ALA A 124 2.67 1.43 -10.19
C ALA A 124 3.11 2.82 -9.72
N ALA A 125 3.00 3.80 -10.61
CA ALA A 125 3.19 5.20 -10.32
C ALA A 125 1.83 5.91 -10.20
N TRP A 126 1.81 7.04 -9.49
CA TRP A 126 0.68 7.98 -9.49
C TRP A 126 1.19 9.33 -9.98
N GLU A 127 0.74 9.72 -11.17
CA GLU A 127 1.05 11.02 -11.76
C GLU A 127 0.29 12.11 -11.01
N MET A 128 1.01 13.17 -10.60
CA MET A 128 0.39 14.24 -9.81
C MET A 128 -0.65 15.04 -10.61
N GLY A 129 -0.49 15.09 -11.94
CA GLY A 129 -1.31 15.89 -12.83
C GLY A 129 -1.05 17.40 -12.71
N LYS A 130 -1.52 18.15 -13.70
CA LYS A 130 -1.39 19.60 -13.83
C LYS A 130 -2.76 20.27 -13.99
N GLU A 131 -3.78 19.52 -14.40
CA GLU A 131 -5.12 20.05 -14.61
C GLU A 131 -5.85 20.29 -13.30
N LYS A 132 -6.53 21.44 -13.19
CA LYS A 132 -7.21 21.86 -11.96
C LYS A 132 -8.38 20.96 -11.58
N ASP A 133 -9.01 20.31 -12.57
CA ASP A 133 -10.07 19.33 -12.34
C ASP A 133 -9.52 17.95 -11.94
N GLY A 134 -8.19 17.78 -11.94
CA GLY A 134 -7.48 16.55 -11.67
C GLY A 134 -7.76 15.46 -12.70
N SER A 135 -8.09 15.82 -13.95
CA SER A 135 -8.40 14.85 -14.99
C SER A 135 -7.19 14.03 -15.45
N ASP A 136 -6.00 14.56 -15.30
CA ASP A 136 -4.72 13.94 -15.66
C ASP A 136 -3.95 13.34 -14.47
N SER A 137 -4.43 13.52 -13.24
CA SER A 137 -3.83 12.92 -12.04
C SER A 137 -4.31 11.47 -11.87
N MET A 138 -3.59 10.52 -12.47
CA MET A 138 -3.98 9.11 -12.51
C MET A 138 -2.79 8.17 -12.27
N ALA A 139 -3.10 6.94 -11.91
CA ALA A 139 -2.08 5.90 -11.81
C ALA A 139 -1.78 5.28 -13.17
N TYR A 140 -0.55 4.82 -13.34
CA TYR A 140 -0.10 4.06 -14.49
C TYR A 140 0.87 2.96 -14.07
N GLU A 141 0.98 1.94 -14.92
CA GLU A 141 1.95 0.86 -14.74
C GLU A 141 3.33 1.31 -15.22
N VAL A 142 4.32 1.26 -14.33
CA VAL A 142 5.74 1.42 -14.68
C VAL A 142 6.26 0.11 -15.26
N ALA A 143 5.96 -1.00 -14.59
CA ALA A 143 6.27 -2.34 -15.08
C ALA A 143 5.33 -3.39 -14.47
N PRO A 144 4.95 -4.43 -15.24
CA PRO A 144 4.09 -5.49 -14.72
C PRO A 144 4.85 -6.34 -13.69
N ALA A 145 4.13 -7.10 -12.85
CA ALA A 145 4.75 -7.99 -11.86
C ALA A 145 5.75 -8.98 -12.49
N GLY A 146 5.43 -9.48 -13.68
CA GLY A 146 6.30 -10.38 -14.44
C GLY A 146 7.59 -9.74 -14.97
N HIS A 147 7.72 -8.42 -14.93
CA HIS A 147 8.97 -7.75 -15.27
C HIS A 147 10.04 -8.01 -14.24
N TRP A 148 9.74 -7.92 -12.94
CA TRP A 148 10.75 -8.16 -11.90
C TRP A 148 10.19 -9.04 -10.79
N PRO A 149 9.89 -10.32 -11.12
CA PRO A 149 9.11 -11.21 -10.27
C PRO A 149 9.87 -11.66 -9.02
N ASP A 150 11.18 -11.42 -8.93
CA ASP A 150 12.02 -11.79 -7.80
C ASP A 150 11.95 -10.82 -6.62
N MET A 151 11.28 -9.68 -6.78
CA MET A 151 11.09 -8.72 -5.69
C MET A 151 10.27 -9.34 -4.56
N ARG A 152 10.80 -9.23 -3.34
CA ARG A 152 10.22 -9.72 -2.09
C ARG A 152 10.07 -8.59 -1.10
N ALA A 153 9.14 -8.75 -0.17
CA ALA A 153 8.97 -7.88 0.97
C ALA A 153 8.79 -8.69 2.26
N LEU A 154 9.49 -8.26 3.31
CA LEU A 154 9.27 -8.69 4.70
C LEU A 154 8.71 -7.50 5.46
N VAL A 155 7.50 -7.64 5.99
CA VAL A 155 6.89 -6.62 6.85
C VAL A 155 7.10 -7.00 8.30
N LEU A 156 7.72 -6.11 9.06
CA LEU A 156 7.84 -6.19 10.51
C LEU A 156 6.71 -5.37 11.12
N VAL A 157 5.67 -6.06 11.59
CA VAL A 157 4.52 -5.39 12.20
C VAL A 157 4.90 -5.03 13.63
N ALA A 158 5.06 -3.74 13.88
CA ALA A 158 5.39 -3.26 15.21
C ALA A 158 4.23 -3.55 16.18
N SER A 159 4.57 -3.89 17.41
CA SER A 159 3.69 -3.92 18.57
C SER A 159 3.25 -2.48 18.86
N ALA A 160 2.29 -1.98 18.10
CA ALA A 160 1.87 -0.60 18.16
C ALA A 160 0.62 -0.44 19.03
N GLU A 161 0.70 0.49 19.98
CA GLU A 161 -0.45 1.23 20.47
C GLU A 161 -1.02 2.10 19.32
N LYS A 162 -2.26 2.58 19.46
CA LYS A 162 -2.98 3.31 18.38
C LYS A 162 -2.12 4.40 17.74
N LYS A 163 -2.21 4.53 16.42
CA LYS A 163 -1.60 5.60 15.64
C LYS A 163 -2.02 6.97 16.17
N ASP A 164 -1.06 7.78 16.61
CA ASP A 164 -1.32 9.10 17.21
C ASP A 164 -1.94 10.11 16.23
N VAL A 165 -1.44 10.16 14.98
CA VAL A 165 -1.87 11.12 13.95
C VAL A 165 -2.27 10.38 12.68
N SER A 166 -3.50 10.61 12.19
CA SER A 166 -3.95 10.00 10.92
C SER A 166 -3.16 10.57 9.73
N SER A 167 -3.01 9.78 8.65
CA SER A 167 -2.27 10.24 7.47
C SER A 167 -2.87 11.52 6.87
N THR A 168 -4.21 11.65 6.82
CA THR A 168 -4.89 12.85 6.31
C THR A 168 -4.57 14.07 7.17
N ALA A 169 -4.66 13.97 8.49
CA ALA A 169 -4.36 15.10 9.37
C ALA A 169 -2.87 15.46 9.29
N GLY A 170 -1.99 14.46 9.34
CA GLY A 170 -0.54 14.66 9.32
C GLY A 170 -0.06 15.33 8.04
N MET A 171 -0.45 14.81 6.87
CA MET A 171 0.01 15.40 5.59
C MET A 171 -0.48 16.84 5.40
N GLN A 172 -1.67 17.18 5.89
CA GLN A 172 -2.19 18.55 5.82
C GLN A 172 -1.44 19.50 6.75
N ALA A 173 -1.03 19.03 7.94
CA ALA A 173 -0.17 19.79 8.83
C ALA A 173 1.23 20.01 8.22
N THR A 174 1.83 18.97 7.62
CA THR A 174 3.13 19.06 6.95
C THR A 174 3.11 20.07 5.81
N VAL A 175 2.11 20.01 4.92
CA VAL A 175 1.95 20.99 3.83
C VAL A 175 1.88 22.43 4.36
N LYS A 176 1.22 22.64 5.50
CA LYS A 176 1.01 23.98 6.08
C LYS A 176 2.23 24.53 6.82
N THR A 177 3.08 23.67 7.39
CA THR A 177 4.03 24.10 8.42
C THR A 177 5.48 23.65 8.22
N SER A 178 5.73 22.59 7.44
CA SER A 178 7.10 22.13 7.16
C SER A 178 7.74 22.99 6.07
N GLU A 179 8.84 23.65 6.39
CA GLU A 179 9.64 24.41 5.42
C GLU A 179 10.38 23.46 4.46
N LEU A 180 10.77 22.27 4.93
CA LEU A 180 11.44 21.26 4.12
C LEU A 180 10.52 20.61 3.07
N PHE A 181 9.22 20.52 3.35
CA PHE A 181 8.28 19.82 2.47
C PHE A 181 8.16 20.44 1.09
N ARG A 182 8.21 21.77 0.98
CA ARG A 182 8.13 22.46 -0.32
C ARG A 182 9.28 22.03 -1.24
N HIS A 183 10.51 22.08 -0.73
CA HIS A 183 11.68 21.66 -1.49
C HIS A 183 11.62 20.16 -1.86
N ARG A 184 11.13 19.31 -0.94
CA ARG A 184 10.89 17.89 -1.23
C ARG A 184 9.96 17.71 -2.43
N ALA A 185 8.82 18.40 -2.44
CA ALA A 185 7.81 18.26 -3.49
C ALA A 185 8.26 18.84 -4.84
N GLU A 186 8.96 19.97 -4.83
CA GLU A 186 9.33 20.71 -6.05
C GLU A 186 10.60 20.17 -6.73
N HIS A 187 11.55 19.61 -5.96
CA HIS A 187 12.87 19.25 -6.49
C HIS A 187 13.25 17.79 -6.22
N VAL A 188 13.05 17.30 -5.00
CA VAL A 188 13.53 15.96 -4.62
C VAL A 188 12.69 14.85 -5.26
N VAL A 189 11.37 14.92 -5.14
CA VAL A 189 10.47 13.86 -5.62
C VAL A 189 10.48 13.73 -7.15
N PRO A 190 10.42 14.81 -7.96
CA PRO A 190 10.46 14.69 -9.42
C PRO A 190 11.70 13.95 -9.95
N GLU A 191 12.89 14.26 -9.40
CA GLU A 191 14.13 13.60 -9.79
C GLU A 191 14.17 12.13 -9.34
N ARG A 192 13.67 11.85 -8.13
CA ARG A 192 13.60 10.49 -7.60
C ARG A 192 12.62 9.61 -8.36
N MET A 193 11.46 10.13 -8.77
CA MET A 193 10.49 9.39 -9.58
C MET A 193 11.13 8.87 -10.86
N LYS A 194 11.77 9.76 -11.64
CA LYS A 194 12.47 9.38 -12.87
C LYS A 194 13.57 8.33 -12.62
N SER A 195 14.36 8.54 -11.55
CA SER A 195 15.46 7.63 -11.20
C SER A 195 14.96 6.26 -10.74
N LEU A 196 13.83 6.22 -10.01
CA LEU A 196 13.25 5.00 -9.48
C LEU A 196 12.58 4.19 -10.60
N GLU A 197 11.88 4.84 -11.52
CA GLU A 197 11.36 4.20 -12.74
C GLU A 197 12.50 3.58 -13.55
N THR A 198 13.59 4.33 -13.77
CA THR A 198 14.78 3.79 -14.47
C THR A 198 15.38 2.59 -13.73
N ALA A 199 15.43 2.62 -12.39
CA ALA A 199 15.92 1.49 -11.59
C ALA A 199 15.02 0.25 -11.71
N ILE A 200 13.69 0.45 -11.77
CA ILE A 200 12.71 -0.62 -11.97
C ILE A 200 12.85 -1.23 -13.37
N GLU A 201 12.89 -0.40 -14.41
CA GLU A 201 13.02 -0.83 -15.80
C GLU A 201 14.31 -1.63 -16.02
N SER A 202 15.42 -1.16 -15.46
CA SER A 202 16.74 -1.82 -15.56
C SER A 202 16.97 -2.94 -14.54
N ARG A 203 16.01 -3.22 -13.65
CA ARG A 203 16.13 -4.18 -12.54
C ARG A 203 17.38 -3.94 -11.67
N ASN A 204 17.75 -2.68 -11.50
CA ASN A 204 18.90 -2.28 -10.68
C ASN A 204 18.48 -2.17 -9.22
N PHE A 205 18.66 -3.27 -8.47
CA PHE A 205 18.24 -3.33 -7.06
C PHE A 205 18.98 -2.33 -6.18
N GLU A 206 20.27 -2.09 -6.40
CA GLU A 206 21.04 -1.17 -5.57
C GLU A 206 20.53 0.28 -5.71
N ALA A 207 20.25 0.71 -6.94
CA ALA A 207 19.66 2.02 -7.20
C ALA A 207 18.23 2.12 -6.64
N PHE A 208 17.41 1.08 -6.83
CA PHE A 208 16.06 1.02 -6.25
C PHE A 208 16.10 1.11 -4.72
N ALA A 209 17.00 0.37 -4.08
CA ALA A 209 17.13 0.29 -2.64
C ALA A 209 17.58 1.62 -2.03
N ASP A 210 18.63 2.22 -2.60
CA ASP A 210 19.15 3.52 -2.16
C ASP A 210 18.07 4.62 -2.23
N LEU A 211 17.36 4.71 -3.36
CA LEU A 211 16.27 5.68 -3.54
C LEU A 211 15.12 5.42 -2.56
N THR A 212 14.73 4.16 -2.36
CA THR A 212 13.66 3.76 -1.44
C THR A 212 13.96 4.17 0.00
N MET A 213 15.17 3.86 0.50
CA MET A 213 15.58 4.20 1.86
C MET A 213 15.70 5.72 2.04
N LYS A 214 16.31 6.42 1.07
CA LYS A 214 16.42 7.89 1.08
C LYS A 214 15.06 8.58 1.03
N ASP A 215 14.08 8.02 0.33
CA ASP A 215 12.74 8.60 0.27
C ASP A 215 11.92 8.36 1.52
N SER A 216 12.01 7.16 2.10
CA SER A 216 11.48 6.88 3.43
C SER A 216 12.02 7.88 4.47
N ASN A 217 13.35 8.02 4.55
CA ASN A 217 13.98 8.94 5.50
C ASN A 217 13.56 10.40 5.26
N ASN A 218 13.50 10.85 4.01
CA ASN A 218 13.12 12.23 3.69
C ASN A 218 11.63 12.51 3.96
N PHE A 219 10.74 11.54 3.76
CA PHE A 219 9.34 11.63 4.21
C PHE A 219 9.27 11.86 5.72
N HIS A 220 9.90 10.99 6.52
CA HIS A 220 9.90 11.12 7.99
C HIS A 220 10.60 12.39 8.48
N ALA A 221 11.60 12.90 7.75
CA ALA A 221 12.22 14.20 8.04
C ALA A 221 11.22 15.37 7.88
N THR A 222 10.39 15.36 6.84
CA THR A 222 9.34 16.40 6.69
C THR A 222 8.24 16.28 7.73
N CYS A 223 7.95 15.06 8.21
CA CYS A 223 7.06 14.87 9.37
C CYS A 223 7.66 15.45 10.65
N LEU A 224 8.97 15.26 10.87
CA LEU A 224 9.68 15.84 12.02
C LEU A 224 9.74 17.38 11.97
N ASP A 225 9.84 17.95 10.78
CA ASP A 225 9.84 19.40 10.52
C ASP A 225 8.43 20.05 10.58
N THR A 226 7.38 19.24 10.71
CA THR A 226 6.00 19.74 10.87
C THR A 226 5.83 20.39 12.26
N SER A 227 4.89 21.35 12.41
CA SER A 227 4.58 21.99 13.69
C SER A 227 3.11 21.74 14.11
N PRO A 228 2.85 21.01 15.21
CA PRO A 228 3.81 20.25 16.04
C PRO A 228 4.44 19.06 15.27
N PRO A 229 5.62 18.57 15.71
CA PRO A 229 6.33 17.49 15.03
C PRO A 229 5.52 16.19 15.03
N ILE A 230 5.61 15.46 13.92
CA ILE A 230 4.94 14.17 13.74
C ILE A 230 5.97 13.05 13.82
N PHE A 231 5.78 12.14 14.77
CA PHE A 231 6.63 10.96 14.96
C PHE A 231 5.89 9.69 14.57
N TYR A 232 6.19 9.15 13.40
CA TYR A 232 5.67 7.82 13.00
C TYR A 232 6.62 6.68 13.36
N MET A 233 7.92 6.89 13.20
CA MET A 233 8.96 5.91 13.53
C MET A 233 9.28 5.93 15.03
N ASN A 234 9.40 4.75 15.64
CA ASN A 234 9.82 4.56 17.02
C ASN A 234 11.19 3.85 17.11
N ASP A 235 11.59 3.42 18.31
CA ASP A 235 12.86 2.71 18.51
C ASP A 235 12.90 1.35 17.81
N THR A 236 11.77 0.65 17.69
CA THR A 236 11.67 -0.57 16.87
C THR A 236 11.96 -0.27 15.40
N SER A 237 11.40 0.81 14.87
CA SER A 237 11.65 1.25 13.49
C SER A 237 13.13 1.55 13.28
N ARG A 238 13.76 2.30 14.20
CA ARG A 238 15.20 2.61 14.15
C ARG A 238 16.06 1.35 14.27
N ALA A 239 15.64 0.37 15.06
CA ALA A 239 16.32 -0.91 15.16
C ALA A 239 16.25 -1.71 13.83
N ALA A 240 15.09 -1.70 13.15
CA ALA A 240 14.95 -2.33 11.83
C ALA A 240 15.89 -1.69 10.78
N VAL A 241 16.03 -0.36 10.79
CA VAL A 241 17.00 0.36 9.95
C VAL A 241 18.42 -0.16 10.19
N ARG A 242 18.86 -0.22 11.47
CA ARG A 242 20.20 -0.69 11.83
C ARG A 242 20.47 -2.13 11.39
N VAL A 243 19.46 -3.00 11.48
CA VAL A 243 19.58 -4.39 10.98
C VAL A 243 19.74 -4.41 9.46
N CYS A 244 18.95 -3.64 8.71
CA CYS A 244 19.10 -3.58 7.24
C CYS A 244 20.49 -3.08 6.82
N GLU A 245 20.99 -2.02 7.46
CA GLU A 245 22.34 -1.50 7.21
C GLU A 245 23.44 -2.54 7.48
N ALA A 246 23.28 -3.34 8.54
CA ALA A 246 24.21 -4.41 8.86
C ALA A 246 24.14 -5.58 7.87
N VAL A 247 22.95 -5.94 7.39
CA VAL A 247 22.81 -6.93 6.30
C VAL A 247 23.56 -6.46 5.06
N ASN A 248 23.35 -5.21 4.64
CA ASN A 248 24.02 -4.65 3.47
C ASN A 248 25.55 -4.58 3.66
N THR A 249 26.00 -4.17 4.84
CA THR A 249 27.42 -4.14 5.20
C THR A 249 28.05 -5.53 5.13
N GLN A 250 27.40 -6.54 5.71
CA GLN A 250 27.90 -7.92 5.71
C GLN A 250 27.91 -8.54 4.32
N ALA A 251 26.93 -8.19 3.46
CA ALA A 251 26.88 -8.64 2.07
C ALA A 251 27.91 -7.94 1.17
N GLY A 252 28.51 -6.81 1.63
CA GLY A 252 29.42 -5.99 0.83
C GLY A 252 28.75 -5.26 -0.34
N LYS A 253 27.42 -5.28 -0.41
CA LYS A 253 26.58 -4.61 -1.41
C LYS A 253 25.16 -4.41 -0.87
N THR A 254 24.37 -3.55 -1.51
CA THR A 254 22.99 -3.29 -1.09
C THR A 254 22.08 -4.46 -1.51
N VAL A 255 21.69 -5.32 -0.56
CA VAL A 255 20.83 -6.50 -0.79
C VAL A 255 19.44 -6.38 -0.20
N CYS A 256 19.21 -5.37 0.65
CA CYS A 256 17.89 -5.02 1.17
C CYS A 256 17.69 -3.51 1.28
N ALA A 257 16.41 -3.12 1.30
CA ALA A 257 15.98 -1.73 1.43
C ALA A 257 14.83 -1.63 2.42
N TYR A 258 14.93 -0.77 3.42
CA TYR A 258 13.81 -0.50 4.32
C TYR A 258 12.97 0.67 3.82
N THR A 259 11.68 0.65 4.15
CA THR A 259 10.79 1.81 4.02
C THR A 259 9.72 1.79 5.11
N PHE A 260 9.21 2.97 5.46
CA PHE A 260 8.24 3.19 6.52
C PHE A 260 7.15 4.15 6.03
N ASP A 261 5.89 3.73 6.15
CA ASP A 261 4.73 4.58 5.92
C ASP A 261 4.42 5.47 7.14
N ALA A 262 3.19 5.98 7.23
CA ALA A 262 2.68 6.71 8.39
C ALA A 262 2.42 5.79 9.60
N GLY A 263 3.47 5.16 10.13
CA GLY A 263 3.47 4.32 11.32
C GLY A 263 4.81 3.60 11.53
N PRO A 264 4.96 2.82 12.60
CA PRO A 264 6.24 2.24 13.00
C PRO A 264 6.63 0.95 12.25
N ASN A 265 5.74 0.38 11.44
CA ASN A 265 6.00 -0.87 10.71
C ASN A 265 7.10 -0.69 9.67
N ALA A 266 8.07 -1.59 9.67
CA ALA A 266 9.09 -1.64 8.63
C ALA A 266 8.63 -2.53 7.49
N VAL A 267 8.79 -2.09 6.25
CA VAL A 267 8.76 -2.95 5.07
C VAL A 267 10.19 -3.07 4.55
N VAL A 268 10.69 -4.28 4.44
CA VAL A 268 12.04 -4.57 3.95
C VAL A 268 11.94 -5.25 2.60
N TYR A 269 12.33 -4.54 1.53
CA TYR A 269 12.45 -5.10 0.19
C TYR A 269 13.78 -5.81 0.01
N TYR A 270 13.77 -6.91 -0.74
CA TYR A 270 14.96 -7.67 -1.14
C TYR A 270 14.62 -8.52 -2.37
N LEU A 271 15.65 -9.05 -3.05
CA LEU A 271 15.45 -10.03 -4.12
C LEU A 271 15.44 -11.45 -3.56
N ALA A 272 14.68 -12.35 -4.17
CA ALA A 272 14.52 -13.74 -3.76
C ALA A 272 15.86 -14.46 -3.51
N GLU A 273 16.88 -14.21 -4.32
CA GLU A 273 18.23 -14.77 -4.15
C GLU A 273 18.89 -14.41 -2.80
N ASN A 274 18.53 -13.26 -2.21
CA ASN A 274 19.09 -12.76 -0.95
C ASN A 274 18.21 -13.12 0.26
N GLU A 275 17.14 -13.91 0.08
CA GLU A 275 16.18 -14.24 1.15
C GLU A 275 16.85 -14.83 2.41
N GLY A 276 17.79 -15.76 2.21
CA GLY A 276 18.51 -16.40 3.31
C GLY A 276 19.36 -15.42 4.12
N GLN A 277 19.91 -14.37 3.49
CA GLN A 277 20.71 -13.36 4.18
C GLN A 277 19.83 -12.33 4.88
N VAL A 278 18.80 -11.84 4.18
CA VAL A 278 17.93 -10.76 4.67
C VAL A 278 16.91 -11.29 5.67
N ALA A 279 15.97 -12.13 5.22
CA ALA A 279 14.93 -12.67 6.09
C ALA A 279 15.51 -13.63 7.13
N GLY A 280 16.61 -14.32 6.82
CA GLY A 280 17.32 -15.18 7.77
C GLY A 280 17.87 -14.44 8.97
N LEU A 281 18.40 -13.21 8.79
CA LEU A 281 18.86 -12.40 9.91
C LEU A 281 17.69 -11.95 10.80
N PHE A 282 16.58 -11.51 10.20
CA PHE A 282 15.37 -11.17 10.95
C PHE A 282 14.81 -12.40 11.68
N ARG A 283 14.81 -13.58 11.05
CA ARG A 283 14.38 -14.83 11.70
C ARG A 283 15.20 -15.17 12.93
N SER A 284 16.50 -14.87 12.95
CA SER A 284 17.34 -15.06 14.15
C SER A 284 16.96 -14.15 15.32
N ILE A 285 16.34 -13.00 15.04
CA ILE A 285 15.98 -12.00 16.05
C ILE A 285 14.54 -12.17 16.53
N VAL A 286 13.61 -12.29 15.59
CA VAL A 286 12.14 -12.32 15.79
C VAL A 286 11.50 -13.64 15.35
N GLY A 287 12.27 -14.74 15.36
CA GLY A 287 11.81 -16.08 14.96
C GLY A 287 10.74 -16.68 15.88
N ASP A 288 10.58 -16.13 17.09
CA ASP A 288 9.53 -16.47 18.05
C ASP A 288 8.17 -15.82 17.73
N LYS A 289 8.12 -14.87 16.78
CA LYS A 289 6.90 -14.16 16.40
C LYS A 289 6.08 -14.95 15.38
N THR A 290 4.79 -14.67 15.31
CA THR A 290 3.91 -15.29 14.32
C THR A 290 4.22 -14.81 12.90
N GLY A 291 3.90 -15.64 11.90
CA GLY A 291 4.05 -15.29 10.47
C GLY A 291 5.20 -16.02 9.76
N TRP A 292 6.01 -16.77 10.48
CA TRP A 292 7.02 -17.69 9.90
C TRP A 292 6.45 -19.07 9.55
N ASP A 293 5.22 -19.37 9.97
CA ASP A 293 4.64 -20.72 9.90
C ASP A 293 4.24 -21.15 8.48
N GLY A 294 4.07 -20.18 7.57
CA GLY A 294 3.74 -20.45 6.16
C GLY A 294 4.89 -21.14 5.41
N PRO A 295 4.63 -21.77 4.25
CA PRO A 295 5.62 -22.56 3.52
C PRO A 295 6.93 -21.81 3.24
N ARG A 296 6.82 -20.54 2.84
CA ARG A 296 7.98 -19.66 2.60
C ARG A 296 8.72 -19.35 3.90
N GLY A 297 8.00 -19.03 4.96
CA GLY A 297 8.57 -18.76 6.27
C GLY A 297 9.36 -19.95 6.80
N GLN A 298 8.82 -21.17 6.72
CA GLN A 298 9.49 -22.40 7.12
C GLN A 298 10.81 -22.63 6.38
N GLY A 299 10.91 -22.23 5.11
CA GLY A 299 12.12 -22.31 4.29
C GLY A 299 13.23 -21.32 4.66
N VAL A 300 12.91 -20.21 5.34
CA VAL A 300 13.91 -19.21 5.75
C VAL A 300 14.80 -19.78 6.85
N LYS A 301 16.10 -19.93 6.61
CA LYS A 301 17.04 -20.40 7.66
C LYS A 301 17.57 -19.21 8.47
N ALA A 302 17.71 -19.39 9.78
CA ALA A 302 18.31 -18.40 10.66
C ALA A 302 19.76 -18.10 10.22
N ALA A 303 20.11 -16.82 10.14
CA ALA A 303 21.47 -16.36 9.81
C ALA A 303 22.22 -15.89 11.07
N GLN A 304 23.55 -15.81 10.99
CA GLN A 304 24.35 -15.34 12.12
C GLN A 304 24.10 -13.83 12.35
N VAL A 305 23.73 -13.46 13.57
CA VAL A 305 23.61 -12.06 13.97
C VAL A 305 25.00 -11.46 14.17
N PRO A 306 25.35 -10.32 13.54
CA PRO A 306 26.64 -9.68 13.76
C PRO A 306 26.86 -9.31 15.22
N HIS A 307 28.12 -9.34 15.66
CA HIS A 307 28.48 -8.94 17.03
C HIS A 307 28.16 -7.45 17.27
N GLY A 308 27.74 -7.08 18.48
CA GLY A 308 27.39 -5.69 18.82
C GLY A 308 25.95 -5.29 18.47
N MET A 309 25.14 -6.25 17.99
CA MET A 309 23.71 -6.03 17.66
C MET A 309 22.76 -6.38 18.80
N GLU A 310 23.25 -6.75 19.98
CA GLU A 310 22.43 -7.33 21.05
C GLU A 310 21.30 -6.40 21.49
N ILE A 311 21.58 -5.10 21.64
CA ILE A 311 20.59 -4.08 22.01
C ILE A 311 19.56 -3.89 20.87
N VAL A 312 20.04 -3.84 19.62
CA VAL A 312 19.18 -3.66 18.43
C VAL A 312 18.24 -4.86 18.26
N ALA A 313 18.77 -6.07 18.43
CA ALA A 313 18.01 -7.31 18.37
C ALA A 313 16.93 -7.36 19.46
N GLU A 314 17.26 -6.93 20.68
CA GLU A 314 16.31 -6.89 21.79
C GLU A 314 15.18 -5.88 21.56
N LEU A 315 15.47 -4.70 21.00
CA LEU A 315 14.45 -3.72 20.64
C LEU A 315 13.47 -4.29 19.60
N LEU A 316 13.97 -4.98 18.57
CA LEU A 316 13.10 -5.65 17.59
C LEU A 316 12.27 -6.77 18.21
N ARG A 317 12.87 -7.62 19.05
CA ARG A 317 12.18 -8.75 19.69
C ARG A 317 11.03 -8.30 20.58
N LYS A 318 11.18 -7.18 21.29
CA LYS A 318 10.10 -6.58 22.09
C LYS A 318 9.09 -5.84 21.23
N GLY A 319 9.59 -5.12 20.22
CA GLY A 319 8.83 -4.16 19.46
C GLY A 319 8.10 -4.73 18.25
N VAL A 320 8.35 -5.96 17.82
CA VAL A 320 7.67 -6.62 16.70
C VAL A 320 6.67 -7.64 17.22
N SER A 321 5.43 -7.56 16.76
CA SER A 321 4.35 -8.47 17.16
C SER A 321 4.24 -9.68 16.22
N ARG A 322 4.48 -9.47 14.92
CA ARG A 322 4.43 -10.49 13.88
C ARG A 322 5.23 -10.06 12.65
N VAL A 323 5.49 -11.04 11.79
CA VAL A 323 6.03 -10.80 10.46
C VAL A 323 5.03 -11.14 9.37
N ILE A 324 5.21 -10.56 8.18
CA ILE A 324 4.51 -10.96 6.96
C ILE A 324 5.54 -11.09 5.84
N LEU A 325 5.65 -12.26 5.24
CA LEU A 325 6.46 -12.50 4.05
C LEU A 325 5.57 -12.43 2.82
N THR A 326 5.91 -11.57 1.86
CA THR A 326 5.16 -11.40 0.60
C THR A 326 6.10 -11.04 -0.56
N GLY A 327 5.58 -10.92 -1.76
CA GLY A 327 6.31 -10.54 -2.96
C GLY A 327 5.52 -9.58 -3.84
N VAL A 328 6.14 -9.14 -4.93
CA VAL A 328 5.43 -8.38 -5.96
C VAL A 328 4.25 -9.20 -6.50
N GLY A 329 3.08 -8.57 -6.58
CA GLY A 329 1.83 -9.21 -7.00
C GLY A 329 1.24 -8.54 -8.23
N ASP A 330 0.26 -9.18 -8.84
CA ASP A 330 -0.57 -8.61 -9.89
C ASP A 330 -1.65 -7.65 -9.33
N GLY A 331 -2.46 -7.08 -10.23
CA GLY A 331 -3.51 -6.13 -9.88
C GLY A 331 -4.79 -6.79 -9.35
N PRO A 332 -5.90 -6.02 -9.26
CA PRO A 332 -7.18 -6.56 -8.84
C PRO A 332 -7.64 -7.75 -9.70
N ARG A 333 -8.10 -8.82 -9.04
CA ARG A 333 -8.61 -10.03 -9.68
C ARG A 333 -10.12 -10.15 -9.48
N ARG A 334 -10.83 -10.52 -10.55
CA ARG A 334 -12.22 -10.97 -10.45
C ARG A 334 -12.25 -12.39 -9.92
N THR A 335 -13.22 -12.70 -9.07
CA THR A 335 -13.47 -14.04 -8.51
C THR A 335 -14.96 -14.34 -8.53
N GLU A 336 -15.31 -15.62 -8.50
CA GLU A 336 -16.69 -16.12 -8.36
C GLU A 336 -17.03 -16.44 -6.89
N GLU A 337 -16.08 -16.28 -5.97
CA GLU A 337 -16.35 -16.32 -4.53
C GLU A 337 -17.07 -15.02 -4.11
N HIS A 338 -18.15 -15.14 -3.35
CA HIS A 338 -18.94 -14.00 -2.88
C HIS A 338 -19.00 -13.98 -1.35
N LEU A 339 -19.00 -12.77 -0.78
CA LEU A 339 -19.12 -12.55 0.68
C LEU A 339 -20.58 -12.51 1.17
N CYS A 340 -21.54 -12.54 0.24
CA CYS A 340 -22.97 -12.50 0.49
C CYS A 340 -23.72 -13.31 -0.58
#